data_AF-A0A0F9ZVA8-F1
#
_entry.id   AF-A0A0F9ZVA8-F1
#
_cell.length_a   1.000
_cell.length_b   1.000
_cell.length_c   1.000
_cell.angle_alpha   90.00
_cell.angle_beta   90.00
_cell.angle_gamma   90.00
#
_symmetry.space_group_name_H-M   'P 1'
#
loop_
_entity.id
_entity.type
_entity.pdbx_description
1 polymer ?
#
loop_
_entity_poly.entity_id
_entity_poly.type
_entity_poly.pdbx_seq_one_letter_code
_entity_poly.pdbx_strand_id
1 'polypeptide(L)'
;MYIFIDESGTGSKIGHATIAVVYLEIINQAKFDKSYNKILNELRLDNFHWAEHGWKVRQRFINKILSLDFIYKVALFENPALKRGQLSK
;
A
#
# COMPACT_ATOMS: atom_id res chain seq x y z
N MET A 1 9.62 6.61 -11.95
CA MET A 1 9.71 5.22 -11.45
C MET A 1 10.10 5.27 -9.99
N TYR A 2 9.36 4.58 -9.14
CA TYR A 2 9.59 4.50 -7.70
C TYR A 2 9.50 3.03 -7.25
N ILE A 3 10.38 2.62 -6.36
CA ILE A 3 10.32 1.32 -5.70
C ILE A 3 10.23 1.59 -4.21
N PHE A 4 9.16 1.12 -3.59
CA PHE A 4 8.95 1.18 -2.15
C PHE A 4 9.14 -0.21 -1.58
N ILE A 5 9.87 -0.30 -0.46
CA ILE A 5 10.05 -1.53 0.29
C ILE A 5 9.62 -1.21 1.71
N ASP A 6 8.67 -1.98 2.21
CA ASP A 6 8.22 -1.88 3.60
C ASP A 6 8.17 -3.26 4.23
N GLU A 7 8.45 -3.32 5.53
CA GLU A 7 8.46 -4.56 6.30
C GLU A 7 7.61 -4.39 7.56
N SER A 8 6.75 -5.36 7.80
CA SER A 8 5.90 -5.41 8.99
C SER A 8 6.11 -6.72 9.74
N GLY A 9 5.90 -6.71 11.07
CA GLY A 9 5.95 -7.93 11.88
C GLY A 9 7.33 -8.32 12.44
N THR A 10 8.32 -7.42 12.45
CA THR A 10 9.70 -7.65 12.94
C THR A 10 9.85 -7.79 14.47
N GLY A 11 8.75 -7.96 15.21
CA GLY A 11 8.75 -8.01 16.66
C GLY A 11 9.54 -9.20 17.22
N SER A 12 10.30 -8.97 18.28
CA SER A 12 11.25 -9.92 18.91
C SER A 12 10.66 -11.23 19.48
N LYS A 13 9.34 -11.43 19.42
CA LYS A 13 8.67 -12.61 19.99
C LYS A 13 8.07 -13.59 18.99
N ILE A 14 7.88 -13.24 17.71
CA ILE A 14 7.20 -14.14 16.75
C ILE A 14 7.76 -13.87 15.34
N GLY A 15 8.38 -14.89 14.73
CA GLY A 15 9.10 -14.80 13.45
C GLY A 15 8.22 -14.74 12.20
N HIS A 16 7.23 -13.85 12.19
CA HIS A 16 6.42 -13.60 10.99
C HIS A 16 6.66 -12.17 10.53
N ALA A 17 7.70 -11.98 9.72
CA ALA A 17 7.91 -10.74 9.01
C ALA A 17 7.31 -10.85 7.61
N THR A 18 6.54 -9.85 7.20
CA THR A 18 6.03 -9.72 5.83
C THR A 18 6.67 -8.49 5.21
N ILE A 19 7.39 -8.70 4.11
CA ILE A 19 8.03 -7.67 3.31
C ILE A 19 7.15 -7.43 2.07
N ALA A 20 6.77 -6.19 1.85
CA ALA A 20 6.11 -5.74 0.63
C ALA A 20 7.08 -4.93 -0.22
N VAL A 21 7.27 -5.36 -1.47
CA VAL A 21 7.99 -4.60 -2.50
C VAL A 21 6.97 -4.08 -3.50
N VAL A 22 6.87 -2.76 -3.62
CA VAL A 22 5.93 -2.07 -4.51
C VAL A 22 6.71 -1.30 -5.56
N TYR A 23 6.56 -1.72 -6.81
CA TYR A 23 6.95 -0.94 -7.98
C TYR A 23 5.81 -0.01 -8.38
N LEU A 24 6.14 1.24 -8.70
CA LEU A 24 5.20 2.22 -9.23
C LEU A 24 5.84 3.06 -10.34
N GLU A 25 5.14 3.20 -11.45
CA GLU A 25 5.53 4.03 -12.57
C GLU A 25 4.37 4.88 -13.06
N ILE A 26 4.61 6.18 -13.15
CA ILE A 26 3.68 7.16 -13.70
C ILE A 26 4.31 7.67 -14.99
N ILE A 27 3.67 7.39 -16.13
CA ILE A 27 4.18 7.80 -17.45
C ILE A 27 4.03 9.31 -17.64
N ASN A 28 2.92 9.89 -17.17
CA ASN A 28 2.64 11.32 -17.27
C ASN A 28 2.30 11.92 -15.91
N GLN A 29 3.31 12.44 -15.22
CA GLN A 29 3.19 13.00 -13.88
C GLN A 29 2.17 14.15 -13.81
N ALA A 30 2.20 15.09 -14.77
CA ALA A 30 1.31 16.25 -14.75
C ALA A 30 -0.18 15.85 -14.88
N LYS A 31 -0.49 14.88 -15.74
CA LYS A 31 -1.86 14.33 -15.87
C LYS A 31 -2.28 13.59 -14.60
N PHE A 32 -1.37 12.82 -14.02
CA PHE A 32 -1.60 12.10 -12.77
C PHE A 32 -1.92 13.06 -11.63
N ASP A 33 -1.07 14.06 -11.39
CA ASP A 33 -1.23 15.05 -10.31
C ASP A 33 -2.54 15.81 -10.44
N LYS A 34 -2.91 16.22 -11.66
CA LYS A 34 -4.20 16.89 -11.92
C LYS A 34 -5.38 15.99 -11.55
N SER A 35 -5.30 14.71 -11.89
CA SER A 35 -6.37 13.73 -11.63
C SER A 35 -6.44 13.36 -10.15
N TYR A 36 -5.28 13.23 -9.50
CA TYR A 36 -5.16 12.99 -8.07
C TYR A 36 -5.74 14.14 -7.24
N ASN A 37 -5.36 15.40 -7.55
CA ASN A 37 -5.91 16.59 -6.88
C ASN A 37 -7.43 16.70 -7.06
N LYS A 38 -7.96 16.31 -8.23
CA LYS A 38 -9.41 16.26 -8.45
C LYS A 38 -10.09 15.26 -7.52
N ILE A 39 -9.50 14.07 -7.32
CA ILE A 39 -10.04 13.05 -6.40
C ILE A 39 -10.06 13.58 -4.96
N LEU A 40 -8.99 14.22 -4.50
CA LEU A 40 -8.92 14.80 -3.16
C LEU A 40 -10.02 15.85 -2.95
N ASN A 41 -10.18 16.77 -3.90
CA ASN A 41 -11.21 17.80 -3.85
C ASN A 41 -12.63 17.21 -3.84
N GLU A 42 -12.90 16.19 -4.67
CA GLU A 42 -14.19 15.50 -4.71
C GLU A 42 -14.52 14.80 -3.39
N LEU A 43 -13.51 14.26 -2.71
CA LEU A 43 -13.67 13.54 -1.45
C LEU A 43 -13.53 14.46 -0.22
N ARG A 44 -13.23 15.75 -0.42
CA ARG A 44 -12.92 16.73 0.65
C ARG A 44 -11.82 16.21 1.58
N LEU A 45 -10.77 15.67 0.96
CA LEU A 45 -9.60 15.13 1.64
C LEU A 45 -8.43 16.10 1.49
N ASP A 46 -7.72 16.29 2.59
CA ASP A 46 -6.39 16.90 2.54
C ASP A 46 -5.35 15.87 2.08
N ASN A 47 -4.23 16.36 1.53
CA ASN A 47 -3.13 15.50 1.06
C ASN A 47 -2.69 14.52 2.16
N PHE A 48 -2.64 13.22 1.84
CA PHE A 48 -2.21 12.14 2.75
C PHE A 48 -3.07 11.86 4.00
N HIS A 49 -4.13 12.64 4.27
CA HIS A 49 -4.99 12.44 5.46
C HIS A 49 -6.11 11.40 5.26
N TRP A 50 -6.23 10.78 4.09
CA TRP A 50 -7.28 9.80 3.78
C TRP A 50 -7.38 8.66 4.82
N ALA A 51 -6.26 8.27 5.43
CA ALA A 51 -6.19 7.22 6.44
C ALA A 51 -6.78 7.65 7.80
N GLU A 52 -7.03 8.94 8.05
CA GLU A 52 -7.64 9.43 9.29
C GLU A 52 -9.19 9.35 9.24
N HIS A 53 -9.76 9.22 8.04
CA HIS A 53 -11.20 9.15 7.86
C HIS A 53 -11.76 7.73 8.06
N GLY A 54 -13.07 7.66 8.26
CA GLY A 54 -13.79 6.38 8.37
C GLY A 54 -13.68 5.51 7.12
N TRP A 55 -13.91 4.20 7.29
CA TRP A 55 -13.70 3.15 6.28
C TRP A 55 -14.34 3.46 4.91
N LYS A 56 -15.57 4.01 4.90
CA LYS A 56 -16.28 4.37 3.67
C LYS A 56 -15.51 5.37 2.80
N VAL A 57 -14.83 6.35 3.42
CA VAL A 57 -14.03 7.34 2.71
C VAL A 57 -12.75 6.70 2.18
N ARG A 58 -12.08 5.87 3.00
CA ARG A 58 -10.88 5.13 2.59
C ARG A 58 -11.14 4.25 1.37
N GLN A 59 -12.22 3.47 1.37
CA GLN A 59 -12.58 2.64 0.21
C GLN A 59 -12.84 3.47 -1.04
N ARG A 60 -13.57 4.59 -0.93
CA ARG A 60 -13.81 5.49 -2.09
C ARG A 60 -12.54 6.09 -2.63
N PHE A 61 -11.62 6.50 -1.74
CA PHE A 61 -10.31 7.00 -2.12
C PHE A 61 -9.51 5.92 -2.86
N ILE A 62 -9.34 4.74 -2.27
CA ILE A 62 -8.60 3.61 -2.87
C ILE A 62 -9.17 3.25 -4.26
N ASN A 63 -10.50 3.11 -4.38
CA ASN A 63 -11.12 2.78 -5.66
C ASN A 63 -10.87 3.87 -6.73
N LYS A 64 -10.86 5.15 -6.34
CA LYS A 64 -10.60 6.25 -7.26
C LYS A 64 -9.12 6.33 -7.66
N ILE A 65 -8.18 6.20 -6.71
CA ILE A 65 -6.75 6.25 -7.06
C ILE A 65 -6.36 5.08 -7.96
N LEU A 66 -6.93 3.88 -7.75
CA LEU A 66 -6.67 2.70 -8.59
C LEU A 66 -7.17 2.85 -10.03
N SER A 67 -8.04 3.83 -10.30
CA SER A 67 -8.49 4.18 -11.66
C SER A 67 -7.58 5.18 -12.38
N LEU A 68 -6.57 5.71 -11.69
CA LEU A 68 -5.59 6.61 -12.30
C LEU A 68 -4.64 5.85 -13.23
N ASP A 69 -3.99 6.60 -14.11
CA ASP A 69 -3.09 6.11 -15.13
C ASP A 69 -1.67 5.93 -14.55
N PHE A 70 -1.40 4.72 -14.02
CA PHE A 70 -0.09 4.31 -13.51
C PHE A 70 0.08 2.80 -13.61
N ILE A 71 1.33 2.36 -13.66
CA ILE A 71 1.71 0.95 -13.65
C ILE A 71 2.17 0.61 -12.24
N TYR A 72 1.75 -0.54 -11.72
CA TYR A 72 2.23 -1.03 -10.45
C TYR A 72 2.49 -2.53 -10.48
N LYS A 73 3.40 -2.97 -9.62
CA LYS A 73 3.61 -4.39 -9.31
C LYS A 73 3.87 -4.52 -7.83
N VAL A 74 3.18 -5.46 -7.17
CA VAL A 74 3.36 -5.76 -5.75
C VAL A 74 3.93 -7.17 -5.65
N ALA A 75 5.01 -7.31 -4.89
CA ALA A 75 5.54 -8.60 -4.46
C ALA A 75 5.50 -8.66 -2.94
N LEU A 76 4.92 -9.73 -2.39
CA LEU A 76 4.88 -10.00 -0.96
C LEU A 76 5.80 -11.18 -0.67
N PHE A 77 6.68 -11.00 0.32
CA PHE A 77 7.55 -12.03 0.83
C PHE A 77 7.24 -12.23 2.31
N GLU A 78 6.92 -13.45 2.68
CA GLU A 78 6.77 -13.82 4.08
C GLU A 78 8.06 -14.50 4.51
N ASN A 79 8.62 -14.10 5.66
CA ASN A 79 9.67 -14.87 6.30
C ASN A 79 9.04 -16.14 6.89
N PRO A 80 9.37 -17.34 6.37
CA PRO A 80 8.84 -18.57 6.90
C PRO A 80 9.59 -18.95 8.19
N ALA A 81 9.44 -18.20 9.29
CA ALA A 81 9.88 -18.74 10.58
C ALA A 81 8.83 -19.73 11.12
N LEU A 82 8.66 -20.83 10.40
CA LEU A 82 8.13 -22.04 11.01
C LEU A 82 9.19 -22.51 12.00
N LYS A 83 8.91 -22.44 13.31
CA LYS A 83 9.63 -23.26 14.28
C LYS A 83 9.46 -24.72 13.84
N ARG A 84 10.49 -25.32 13.23
CA ARG A 84 10.63 -26.78 13.14
C ARG A 84 10.63 -27.32 14.57
N GLY A 85 9.46 -27.65 15.12
CA GLY A 85 9.37 -28.14 16.50
C GLY A 85 7.98 -28.14 17.17
N GLN A 86 6.91 -27.67 16.52
CA GLN A 86 5.54 -27.78 17.08
C GLN A 86 4.58 -28.65 16.26
N LEU A 87 5.11 -29.52 15.40
CA LEU A 87 4.38 -30.67 14.86
C LEU A 87 4.78 -31.95 15.60
N SER A 88 4.60 -31.96 16.92
CA SER A 88 4.42 -33.15 17.74
C SER A 88 4.29 -32.73 19.21
N LYS A 89 3.06 -32.66 19.70
CA LYS A 89 2.63 -33.16 21.01
C LYS A 89 1.12 -33.08 21.10
#